data_AF-A0A9E4AXR9-F1
#
_entry.id   AF-A0A9E4AXR9-F1
#
_cell.length_a   1.000
_cell.length_b   1.000
_cell.length_c   1.000
_cell.angle_alpha   90.00
_cell.angle_beta   90.00
_cell.angle_gamma   90.00
#
_symmetry.space_group_name_H-M   'P 1'
#
loop_
_entity.id
_entity.type
_entity.pdbx_description
1 polymer ?
#
loop_
_entity_poly.entity_id
_entity_poly.type
_entity_poly.pdbx_seq_one_letter_code
_entity_poly.pdbx_strand_id
1 'polypeptide(L)'
;MRRFGTQGPVNPAEHYILPRAAETADFINRVKDDMYIVLFAPRQTGKTTFFYWGLETLVTQDSTYFPIQLDFQVVRNIAPATFYERLSYLIRTDAHGGV
;
A
#
# COMPACT_ATOMS: atom_id res chain seq x y z
N MET A 1 -16.36 -12.52 -19.02
CA MET A 1 -15.87 -13.65 -18.19
C MET A 1 -14.57 -13.20 -17.51
N ARG A 2 -14.37 -13.51 -16.22
CA ARG A 2 -13.12 -13.16 -15.53
C ARG A 2 -11.94 -13.99 -16.06
N ARG A 3 -10.70 -13.50 -15.89
CA ARG A 3 -9.47 -14.18 -16.33
C ARG A 3 -8.42 -14.25 -15.21
N PHE A 4 -7.47 -15.17 -15.29
CA PHE A 4 -6.32 -15.13 -14.38
C PHE A 4 -5.36 -14.02 -14.81
N GLY A 5 -5.03 -13.11 -13.89
CA GLY A 5 -4.03 -12.08 -14.14
C GLY A 5 -2.63 -12.67 -14.12
N THR A 6 -1.76 -12.22 -15.02
CA THR A 6 -0.36 -12.66 -15.10
C THR A 6 0.64 -11.60 -14.64
N GLN A 7 0.23 -10.33 -14.55
CA GLN A 7 1.05 -9.19 -14.12
C GLN A 7 0.18 -8.06 -13.53
N GLY A 8 0.79 -7.17 -12.75
CA GLY A 8 0.20 -5.88 -12.34
C GLY A 8 -0.96 -5.97 -11.34
N PRO A 9 -1.45 -4.81 -10.85
CA PRO A 9 -2.51 -4.79 -9.84
C PRO A 9 -3.77 -5.47 -10.36
N VAL A 10 -4.36 -6.30 -9.50
CA VAL A 10 -5.43 -7.19 -9.89
C VAL A 10 -6.77 -6.47 -9.74
N ASN A 11 -7.52 -6.29 -10.83
CA ASN A 11 -8.89 -5.75 -10.79
C ASN A 11 -9.92 -6.85 -10.48
N PRO A 12 -10.70 -6.78 -9.37
CA PRO A 12 -11.74 -7.77 -9.04
C PRO A 12 -12.87 -7.90 -10.06
N ALA A 13 -13.12 -6.86 -10.86
CA ALA A 13 -14.11 -6.90 -11.93
C ALA A 13 -13.63 -7.78 -13.10
N GLU A 14 -12.32 -7.79 -13.38
CA GLU A 14 -11.72 -8.44 -14.55
C GLU A 14 -11.07 -9.78 -14.22
N HIS A 15 -10.63 -9.98 -12.98
CA HIS A 15 -9.74 -11.08 -12.61
C HIS A 15 -10.30 -12.02 -11.56
N TYR A 16 -9.92 -13.30 -11.65
CA TYR A 16 -10.13 -14.24 -10.55
C TYR A 16 -9.19 -13.89 -9.39
N ILE A 17 -9.80 -13.64 -8.23
CA ILE A 17 -9.12 -13.28 -6.98
C ILE A 17 -9.68 -14.14 -5.87
N LEU A 18 -8.78 -14.62 -5.00
CA LEU A 18 -9.17 -15.15 -3.71
C LEU A 18 -9.12 -14.00 -2.68
N PRO A 19 -10.25 -13.62 -2.06
CA PRO A 19 -10.25 -12.61 -1.00
C PRO A 19 -9.36 -13.03 0.17
N ARG A 20 -8.63 -12.08 0.74
CA ARG A 20 -7.75 -12.28 1.91
C ARG A 20 -8.33 -11.63 3.16
N ALA A 21 -9.61 -11.92 3.44
CA ALA A 21 -10.36 -11.19 4.46
C ALA A 21 -9.75 -11.31 5.87
N ALA A 22 -9.25 -12.49 6.23
CA ALA A 22 -8.61 -12.73 7.52
C ALA A 22 -7.30 -11.94 7.64
N GLU A 23 -6.46 -11.96 6.61
CA GLU A 23 -5.20 -11.23 6.57
C GLU A 23 -5.41 -9.71 6.54
N THR A 24 -6.43 -9.24 5.82
CA THR A 24 -6.81 -7.82 5.79
C THR A 24 -7.28 -7.36 7.18
N ALA A 25 -8.10 -8.17 7.88
CA ALA A 25 -8.54 -7.85 9.23
C ALA A 25 -7.36 -7.81 10.22
N ASP A 26 -6.44 -8.79 10.16
CA ASP A 26 -5.22 -8.80 10.97
C ASP A 26 -4.34 -7.57 10.70
N PHE A 27 -4.14 -7.22 9.43
CA PHE A 27 -3.41 -6.01 9.04
C PHE A 27 -4.03 -4.74 9.64
N ILE A 28 -5.36 -4.57 9.52
CA ILE A 28 -6.07 -3.41 10.06
C ILE A 28 -5.96 -3.33 11.58
N ASN A 29 -6.12 -4.46 12.28
CA ASN A 29 -6.00 -4.49 13.75
C ASN A 29 -4.60 -4.05 14.19
N ARG A 30 -3.55 -4.54 13.53
CA ARG A 30 -2.17 -4.11 13.82
C ARG A 30 -1.94 -2.62 13.57
N VAL A 31 -2.57 -2.05 12.54
CA VAL A 31 -2.51 -0.59 12.30
C VAL A 31 -3.18 0.18 13.44
N LYS A 32 -4.33 -0.31 13.92
CA LYS A 32 -5.05 0.29 15.07
C LYS A 32 -4.30 0.15 16.39
N ASP A 33 -3.44 -0.86 16.51
CA ASP A 33 -2.56 -1.09 17.66
C ASP A 33 -1.21 -0.37 17.53
N ASP A 34 -1.08 0.62 16.64
CA ASP A 34 0.14 1.42 16.40
C ASP A 34 1.39 0.57 16.07
N MET A 35 1.20 -0.62 15.49
CA MET A 35 2.31 -1.53 15.22
C MET A 35 3.06 -1.19 13.93
N TYR A 36 4.38 -1.40 13.96
CA TYR A 36 5.17 -1.48 12.74
C TYR A 36 4.95 -2.84 12.05
N ILE A 37 4.51 -2.82 10.78
CA ILE A 37 4.14 -4.01 10.03
C ILE A 37 5.13 -4.24 8.88
N VAL A 38 5.65 -5.45 8.78
CA VAL A 38 6.49 -5.89 7.66
C VAL A 38 5.73 -6.90 6.80
N LEU A 39 5.43 -6.52 5.55
CA LEU A 39 4.87 -7.43 4.55
C LEU A 39 5.98 -8.19 3.83
N PHE A 40 6.42 -9.30 4.42
CA PHE A 40 7.45 -10.16 3.84
C PHE A 40 6.83 -11.21 2.90
N ALA A 41 7.03 -11.06 1.58
CA ALA A 41 6.62 -12.07 0.60
C ALA A 41 7.49 -12.04 -0.68
N PRO A 42 7.70 -13.20 -1.37
CA PRO A 42 8.41 -13.27 -2.65
C PRO A 42 7.86 -12.32 -3.72
N ARG A 43 8.67 -11.94 -4.72
CA ARG A 43 8.22 -11.06 -5.83
C ARG A 43 6.93 -11.59 -6.48
N GLN A 44 6.06 -10.68 -6.92
CA GLN A 44 4.82 -10.98 -7.66
C GLN A 44 3.74 -11.80 -6.91
N THR A 45 3.78 -11.88 -5.59
CA THR A 45 2.75 -12.57 -4.76
C THR A 45 1.50 -11.72 -4.42
N GLY A 46 1.35 -10.56 -5.07
CA GLY A 46 0.21 -9.65 -4.86
C GLY A 46 0.28 -8.79 -3.60
N LYS A 47 1.44 -8.68 -2.92
CA LYS A 47 1.60 -7.85 -1.72
C LYS A 47 1.28 -6.36 -1.93
N THR A 48 1.59 -5.79 -3.10
CA THR A 48 1.19 -4.42 -3.45
C THR A 48 -0.33 -4.30 -3.51
N THR A 49 -1.02 -5.24 -4.18
CA THR A 49 -2.49 -5.28 -4.25
C THR A 49 -3.11 -5.46 -2.86
N PHE A 50 -2.55 -6.34 -2.03
CA PHE A 50 -3.00 -6.54 -0.66
C PHE A 50 -2.88 -5.26 0.18
N PHE A 51 -1.74 -4.55 0.07
CA PHE A 51 -1.51 -3.30 0.79
C PHE A 51 -2.52 -2.22 0.40
N TYR A 52 -2.76 -2.03 -0.90
CA TYR A 52 -3.76 -1.07 -1.39
C TYR A 52 -5.16 -1.35 -0.86
N TRP A 53 -5.65 -2.59 -1.00
CA TRP A 53 -6.98 -2.93 -0.52
C TRP A 53 -7.08 -2.87 1.01
N GLY A 54 -6.01 -3.20 1.72
CA GLY A 54 -5.94 -3.05 3.17
C GLY A 54 -6.13 -1.60 3.59
N LEU A 55 -5.47 -0.66 2.92
CA LEU A 55 -5.62 0.78 3.17
C LEU A 55 -7.00 1.30 2.76
N GLU A 56 -7.53 0.91 1.60
CA GLU A 56 -8.89 1.27 1.18
C GLU A 56 -9.93 0.79 2.19
N THR A 57 -9.77 -0.45 2.68
CA THR A 57 -10.66 -1.02 3.70
C THR A 57 -10.52 -0.27 5.02
N LEU A 58 -9.30 0.06 5.45
CA LEU A 58 -9.05 0.84 6.65
C LEU A 58 -9.77 2.20 6.60
N VAL A 59 -9.57 2.98 5.53
CA VAL A 59 -10.18 4.31 5.38
C VAL A 59 -11.70 4.24 5.24
N THR A 60 -12.21 3.17 4.63
CA THR A 60 -13.67 2.92 4.55
C THR A 60 -14.26 2.61 5.93
N GLN A 61 -13.53 1.87 6.78
CA GLN A 61 -13.97 1.55 8.14
C GLN A 61 -13.81 2.71 9.11
N ASP A 62 -12.78 3.53 8.92
CA ASP A 62 -12.42 4.62 9.80
C ASP A 62 -11.76 5.75 8.99
N SER A 63 -12.54 6.80 8.74
CA SER A 63 -12.12 7.96 7.94
C SER A 63 -11.17 8.91 8.68
N THR A 64 -10.81 8.62 9.94
CA THR A 64 -9.78 9.39 10.66
C THR A 64 -8.37 9.08 10.18
N TYR A 65 -8.17 7.92 9.54
CA TYR A 65 -6.89 7.55 8.95
C TYR A 65 -6.68 8.24 7.61
N PHE A 66 -5.47 8.79 7.43
CA PHE A 66 -5.00 9.37 6.18
C PHE A 66 -3.68 8.69 5.77
N PRO A 67 -3.74 7.63 4.93
CA PRO A 67 -2.54 6.93 4.49
C PRO A 67 -1.68 7.81 3.61
N ILE A 68 -0.36 7.82 3.86
CA ILE A 68 0.63 8.47 2.98
C ILE A 68 1.45 7.37 2.31
N GLN A 69 1.40 7.29 1.00
CA GLN A 69 2.17 6.31 0.24
C GLN A 69 3.54 6.88 -0.13
N LEU A 70 4.60 6.21 0.33
CA LEU A 70 5.97 6.58 0.00
C LEU A 70 6.67 5.44 -0.75
N ASP A 71 7.10 5.70 -1.99
CA ASP A 71 7.98 4.79 -2.72
C ASP A 71 9.45 5.19 -2.52
N PHE A 72 10.18 4.37 -1.76
CA PHE A 72 11.60 4.59 -1.53
C PHE A 72 12.51 4.09 -2.67
N GLN A 73 11.97 3.47 -3.72
CA GLN A 73 12.76 3.05 -4.88
C GLN A 73 13.40 4.25 -5.59
N VAL A 74 12.70 5.39 -5.66
CA VAL A 74 13.15 6.60 -6.36
C VAL A 74 14.24 7.38 -5.60
N VAL A 75 14.48 7.04 -4.33
CA VAL A 75 15.49 7.69 -3.47
C VAL A 75 16.62 6.75 -3.06
N ARG A 76 16.82 5.65 -3.80
CA ARG A 76 17.95 4.74 -3.55
C ARG A 76 19.29 5.43 -3.86
N ASN A 77 20.27 5.19 -3.01
CA ASN A 77 21.68 5.60 -3.21
C ASN A 77 21.92 7.11 -3.35
N ILE A 78 21.01 7.96 -2.87
CA ILE A 78 21.22 9.42 -2.84
C ILE A 78 21.86 9.86 -1.52
N ALA A 79 22.50 11.03 -1.53
CA ALA A 79 23.09 11.61 -0.32
C ALA A 79 22.01 11.92 0.74
N PRO A 80 22.34 11.84 2.04
CA PRO A 80 21.36 12.07 3.12
C PRO A 80 20.61 13.40 3.02
N ALA A 81 21.29 14.50 2.68
CA ALA A 81 20.63 15.80 2.50
C ALA A 81 19.54 15.76 1.42
N THR A 82 19.87 15.20 0.25
CA THR A 82 18.93 15.02 -0.86
C THR A 82 17.79 14.06 -0.50
N PHE A 83 18.04 13.06 0.34
CA PHE A 83 17.00 12.16 0.84
C PHE A 83 15.95 12.91 1.65
N TYR A 84 16.34 13.75 2.61
CA TYR A 84 15.39 14.48 3.44
C TYR A 84 14.61 15.53 2.65
N GLU A 85 15.23 16.18 1.68
CA GLU A 85 14.55 17.08 0.75
C GLU A 85 13.47 16.34 -0.06
N ARG A 86 13.83 15.18 -0.63
CA ARG A 86 12.90 14.36 -1.42
C ARG A 86 11.79 13.76 -0.58
N LEU A 87 12.08 13.26 0.62
CA LEU A 87 11.08 12.75 1.55
C LEU A 87 10.06 13.83 1.91
N SER A 88 10.54 15.03 2.24
CA SER A 88 9.67 16.17 2.55
C SER A 88 8.77 16.55 1.37
N TYR A 89 9.32 16.52 0.15
CA TYR A 89 8.56 16.75 -1.07
C TYR A 89 7.48 15.67 -1.29
N LEU A 90 7.83 14.38 -1.15
CA LEU A 90 6.90 13.26 -1.34
C LEU A 90 5.73 13.32 -0.36
N ILE A 91 6.01 13.53 0.93
CA ILE A 91 4.98 13.66 1.97
C ILE A 91 4.01 14.80 1.64
N ARG A 92 4.53 15.97 1.24
CA ARG A 92 3.68 17.12 0.91
C ARG A 92 2.86 16.88 -0.36
N THR A 93 3.44 16.24 -1.36
CA THR A 93 2.75 16.03 -2.65
C THR A 93 1.62 15.01 -2.52
N ASP A 94 1.86 13.90 -1.81
CA ASP A 94 0.86 12.86 -1.57
C ASP A 94 -0.25 13.37 -0.63
N ALA A 95 0.11 14.14 0.41
CA ALA A 95 -0.85 14.72 1.34
C ALA A 95 -1.83 15.73 0.72
N HIS A 96 -1.55 16.22 -0.51
CA HIS A 96 -2.40 17.15 -1.24
C HIS A 96 -3.21 16.47 -2.36
N GLY A 97 -3.34 15.14 -2.35
CA GLY A 97 -4.14 14.41 -3.32
C GLY A 97 -3.42 14.25 -4.66
N GLY A 98 -2.23 13.63 -4.62
CA GLY A 98 -1.47 13.29 -5.81
C GLY A 98 -2.34 12.54 -6.83
N VAL A 99 -2.37 13.09 -8.05
CA VAL A 99 -3.01 12.51 -9.25
C VAL A 99 -2.36 11.19 -9.63
#